data_AF-A0A8T9FXT8-F1
#
_entry.id   AF-A0A8T9FXT8-F1
#
_cell.length_a   1.000
_cell.length_b   1.000
_cell.length_c   1.000
_cell.angle_alpha   90.00
_cell.angle_beta   90.00
_cell.angle_gamma   90.00
#
_symmetry.space_group_name_H-M   'P 1'
#
loop_
_entity.id
_entity.type
_entity.pdbx_description
1 polymer ?
#
loop_
_entity_poly.entity_id
_entity_poly.type
_entity_poly.pdbx_seq_one_letter_code
_entity_poly.pdbx_strand_id
1 'polypeptide(L)'
;MNIHSTEKTFTSAAALIADYAAVRRRLLGTSPRKIVPPPAATSVETDPMVTVRRLLPPVKLHFHDAHVKAFRRWQMIAASGPCTEHILKRCQEERMSFELVVGPSRKRKIAHFRQKLMWEIKMSVKPSASWHEIGRLFGGRDHTTALHGVRAHQVRVDSGEA
;
A
#
# COMPACT_ATOMS: atom_id res chain seq x y z
N MET A 1 -20.05 7.77 -20.01
CA MET A 1 -19.71 6.74 -21.03
C MET A 1 -21.01 6.30 -21.67
N ASN A 2 -21.26 6.67 -22.92
CA ASN A 2 -22.44 6.22 -23.66
C ASN A 2 -22.15 4.83 -24.21
N ILE A 3 -22.79 3.81 -23.65
CA ILE A 3 -22.72 2.44 -24.19
C ILE A 3 -23.80 2.33 -25.26
N HIS A 4 -23.38 2.26 -26.52
CA HIS A 4 -24.29 1.97 -27.64
C HIS A 4 -24.54 0.46 -27.67
N SER A 5 -25.71 0.03 -27.22
CA SER A 5 -26.18 -1.36 -27.40
C SER A 5 -26.73 -1.50 -28.81
N THR A 6 -26.23 -2.48 -29.57
CA THR A 6 -26.76 -2.86 -30.88
C THR A 6 -27.47 -4.21 -30.73
N GLU A 7 -28.78 -4.23 -30.92
CA GLU A 7 -29.58 -5.45 -30.83
C GLU A 7 -29.60 -6.14 -32.19
N LYS A 8 -29.17 -7.41 -32.23
CA LYS A 8 -29.27 -8.23 -33.44
C LYS A 8 -30.71 -8.74 -33.60
N THR A 9 -31.33 -8.46 -34.75
CA THR A 9 -32.64 -9.04 -35.11
C THR A 9 -32.46 -10.35 -35.88
N PHE A 10 -33.26 -11.36 -35.56
CA PHE A 10 -33.25 -12.66 -36.22
C PHE A 10 -34.58 -12.94 -36.88
N THR A 11 -34.56 -13.37 -38.15
CA THR A 11 -35.78 -13.63 -38.94
C THR A 11 -36.36 -15.02 -38.74
N SER A 12 -35.60 -15.95 -38.13
CA SER A 12 -36.05 -17.31 -37.83
C SER A 12 -35.29 -17.90 -36.63
N ALA A 13 -35.90 -18.89 -35.97
CA ALA A 13 -35.28 -19.59 -34.85
C ALA A 13 -34.00 -20.35 -35.26
N ALA A 14 -33.97 -20.91 -36.48
CA ALA A 14 -32.79 -21.58 -37.02
C ALA A 14 -31.60 -20.62 -37.19
N ALA A 15 -31.85 -19.38 -37.64
CA ALA A 15 -30.82 -18.36 -37.78
C ALA A 15 -30.22 -17.94 -36.42
N LEU A 16 -31.06 -17.86 -35.38
CA LEU A 16 -30.61 -17.57 -34.00
C LEU A 16 -29.70 -18.68 -33.48
N ILE A 17 -30.11 -19.94 -33.63
CA ILE A 17 -29.33 -21.11 -33.18
C ILE A 17 -27.99 -21.18 -33.91
N ALA A 18 -27.96 -20.84 -35.21
CA ALA A 18 -26.74 -20.81 -36.01
C ALA A 18 -25.75 -19.70 -35.56
N ASP A 19 -26.23 -18.47 -35.29
CA ASP A 19 -25.39 -17.38 -34.76
C ASP A 19 -24.83 -17.75 -33.39
N TYR A 20 -25.65 -18.32 -32.51
CA TYR A 20 -25.21 -18.81 -31.20
C TYR A 20 -24.11 -19.88 -31.33
N ALA A 21 -24.31 -20.87 -32.22
CA ALA A 21 -23.33 -21.92 -32.46
C ALA A 21 -22.00 -21.35 -33.00
N ALA A 22 -22.06 -20.32 -33.87
CA ALA A 22 -20.89 -19.63 -34.40
C ALA A 22 -20.13 -18.86 -33.31
N VAL A 23 -20.84 -18.10 -32.47
CA VAL A 23 -20.24 -17.35 -31.34
C VAL A 23 -19.57 -18.32 -30.35
N ARG A 24 -20.24 -19.43 -30.02
CA ARG A 24 -19.71 -20.45 -29.12
C ARG A 24 -18.44 -21.08 -29.67
N ARG A 25 -18.41 -21.42 -30.98
CA ARG A 25 -17.21 -21.97 -31.62
C ARG A 25 -16.04 -20.98 -31.58
N ARG A 26 -16.30 -19.69 -31.81
CA ARG A 26 -15.27 -18.65 -31.80
C ARG A 26 -14.66 -18.44 -30.42
N LEU A 27 -15.50 -18.34 -29.39
CA LEU A 27 -15.05 -18.01 -28.04
C LEU A 27 -14.55 -19.23 -27.27
N LEU A 28 -15.16 -20.39 -27.46
CA LEU A 28 -14.97 -21.57 -26.61
C LEU A 28 -14.52 -22.81 -27.39
N GLY A 29 -14.39 -22.74 -28.71
CA GLY A 29 -14.02 -23.90 -29.55
C GLY A 29 -12.51 -24.08 -29.77
N THR A 30 -11.68 -23.13 -29.34
CA THR A 30 -10.24 -23.19 -29.57
C THR A 30 -9.56 -23.95 -28.43
N SER A 31 -8.94 -25.09 -28.74
CA SER A 31 -8.06 -25.77 -27.78
C SER A 31 -6.87 -24.86 -27.45
N PRO A 32 -6.43 -24.77 -26.18
CA PRO A 32 -5.24 -24.00 -25.79
C PRO A 32 -4.04 -24.41 -26.66
N ARG A 33 -3.32 -23.41 -27.19
CA ARG A 33 -2.10 -23.67 -27.95
C ARG A 33 -1.09 -24.36 -27.03
N LYS A 34 -0.60 -25.54 -27.40
CA LYS A 34 0.49 -26.20 -26.67
C LYS A 34 1.73 -25.30 -26.76
N ILE A 35 2.18 -24.78 -25.62
CA ILE A 35 3.43 -24.02 -25.52
C ILE A 35 4.55 -25.04 -25.67
N VAL A 36 5.32 -24.95 -26.77
CA VAL A 36 6.56 -25.71 -26.92
C VAL A 36 7.58 -25.03 -26.02
N PRO A 37 8.21 -25.75 -25.06
CA PRO A 37 9.27 -25.16 -24.26
C PRO A 37 10.41 -24.69 -25.18
N PRO A 38 11.04 -23.54 -24.88
CA PRO A 38 12.15 -23.05 -25.68
C PRO A 38 13.25 -24.13 -25.75
N PRO A 39 13.96 -24.26 -26.89
CA PRO A 39 15.09 -25.19 -26.98
C PRO A 39 16.06 -24.88 -25.85
N ALA A 40 16.59 -25.93 -25.22
CA ALA A 40 17.56 -25.79 -24.13
C ALA A 40 18.66 -24.82 -24.55
N ALA A 41 18.89 -23.78 -23.74
CA ALA A 41 19.89 -22.78 -24.02
C ALA A 41 21.23 -23.49 -24.26
N THR A 42 21.80 -23.31 -25.46
CA THR A 42 23.17 -23.69 -25.75
C THR A 42 24.04 -22.97 -24.72
N SER A 43 24.80 -23.74 -23.94
CA SER A 43 25.78 -23.21 -23.01
C SER A 43 26.83 -22.45 -23.82
N VAL A 44 26.67 -21.13 -23.93
CA VAL A 44 27.73 -20.26 -24.41
C VAL A 44 28.81 -20.33 -23.34
N GLU A 45 29.95 -20.94 -23.65
CA GLU A 45 31.15 -20.86 -22.81
C GLU A 45 31.54 -19.39 -22.73
N THR A 46 31.14 -18.73 -21.64
CA THR A 46 31.62 -17.39 -21.33
C THR A 46 33.03 -17.52 -20.80
N ASP A 47 33.99 -16.83 -21.44
CA ASP A 47 35.33 -16.67 -20.89
C ASP A 47 35.24 -16.27 -19.40
N PRO A 48 36.07 -16.86 -18.51
CA PRO A 48 36.01 -16.56 -17.10
C PRO A 48 36.38 -15.09 -16.91
N MET A 49 35.37 -14.26 -16.66
CA MET A 49 35.56 -12.87 -16.28
C MET A 49 36.40 -12.86 -15.01
N VAL A 50 37.66 -12.45 -15.14
CA VAL A 50 38.59 -12.31 -13.99
C VAL A 50 38.09 -11.13 -13.15
N THR A 51 37.17 -11.40 -12.23
CA THR A 51 36.80 -10.44 -11.20
C THR A 51 37.94 -10.38 -10.20
N VAL A 52 38.88 -9.45 -10.40
CA VAL A 52 39.81 -9.07 -9.34
C VAL A 52 38.96 -8.45 -8.23
N ARG A 53 38.58 -9.26 -7.24
CA ARG A 53 37.83 -8.82 -6.07
C ARG A 53 38.76 -7.93 -5.27
N ARG A 54 38.72 -6.62 -5.54
CA ARG A 54 39.44 -5.62 -4.76
C ARG A 54 38.93 -5.73 -3.33
N LEU A 55 39.69 -6.39 -2.45
CA LEU A 55 39.42 -6.50 -1.01
C LEU A 55 39.64 -5.13 -0.38
N LEU A 56 38.73 -4.18 -0.63
CA LEU A 56 38.68 -2.99 0.19
C LEU A 56 38.23 -3.44 1.59
N PRO A 57 38.96 -3.07 2.66
CA PRO A 57 38.44 -3.28 4.00
C PRO A 57 37.08 -2.59 4.08
N PRO A 58 36.08 -3.20 4.77
CA PRO A 58 34.76 -2.61 4.89
C PRO A 58 34.91 -1.25 5.56
N VAL A 59 34.83 -0.18 4.76
CA VAL A 59 34.82 1.18 5.28
C VAL A 59 33.54 1.26 6.09
N LYS A 60 33.70 1.30 7.42
CA LYS A 60 32.63 1.64 8.35
C LYS A 60 32.27 3.11 8.08
N LEU A 61 31.51 3.38 7.02
CA LEU A 61 30.93 4.68 6.70
C LEU A 61 29.91 5.02 7.80
N HIS A 62 30.40 5.51 8.94
CA HIS A 62 29.57 6.05 10.02
C HIS A 62 29.21 7.52 9.78
N PHE A 63 29.54 8.05 8.61
CA PHE A 63 29.39 9.46 8.27
C PHE A 63 28.50 9.58 7.02
N HIS A 64 27.44 10.39 7.12
CA HIS A 64 26.51 10.82 6.05
C HIS A 64 25.20 10.05 5.80
N ASP A 65 24.64 9.39 6.81
CA ASP A 65 23.26 8.86 6.72
C ASP A 65 22.17 9.95 6.90
N ALA A 66 22.56 11.19 7.21
CA ALA A 66 21.64 12.30 7.42
C ALA A 66 20.84 12.65 6.16
N HIS A 67 21.48 12.69 4.99
CA HIS A 67 20.79 13.01 3.74
C HIS A 67 19.89 11.85 3.28
N VAL A 68 20.29 10.59 3.49
CA VAL A 68 19.47 9.41 3.17
C VAL A 68 18.24 9.37 4.06
N LYS A 69 18.40 9.63 5.36
CA LYS A 69 17.28 9.78 6.30
C LYS A 69 16.37 10.95 5.94
N ALA A 70 16.94 12.09 5.57
CA ALA A 70 16.17 13.25 5.12
C ALA A 70 15.38 12.95 3.84
N PHE A 71 16.00 12.26 2.88
CA PHE A 71 15.36 11.86 1.62
C PHE A 71 14.25 10.83 1.84
N ARG A 72 14.48 9.80 2.67
CA ARG A 72 13.43 8.84 3.05
C ARG A 72 12.27 9.51 3.78
N ARG A 73 12.56 10.45 4.69
CA ARG A 73 11.54 11.27 5.37
C ARG A 73 10.76 12.12 4.35
N TRP A 74 11.45 12.76 3.42
CA TRP A 74 10.82 13.53 2.35
C TRP A 74 9.93 12.65 1.47
N GLN A 75 10.40 11.47 1.04
CA GLN A 75 9.59 10.51 0.28
C GLN A 75 8.32 10.10 1.05
N MET A 76 8.42 9.86 2.35
CA MET A 76 7.27 9.52 3.20
C MET A 76 6.27 10.68 3.30
N ILE A 77 6.75 11.92 3.47
CA ILE A 77 5.91 13.13 3.56
C ILE A 77 5.28 13.44 2.20
N ALA A 78 6.05 13.38 1.12
CA ALA A 78 5.59 13.62 -0.24
C ALA A 78 4.56 12.59 -0.69
N ALA A 79 4.72 11.32 -0.29
CA ALA A 79 3.77 10.26 -0.60
C ALA A 79 2.51 10.27 0.28
N SER A 80 2.61 10.73 1.54
CA SER A 80 1.58 10.47 2.57
C SER A 80 0.95 11.73 3.19
N GLY A 81 1.39 12.92 2.77
CA GLY A 81 0.78 14.22 3.11
C GLY A 81 1.03 14.72 4.54
N PRO A 82 0.39 15.86 4.93
CA PRO A 82 0.65 16.56 6.19
C PRO A 82 0.33 15.74 7.45
N CYS A 83 -0.55 14.74 7.35
CA CYS A 83 -0.88 13.85 8.46
C CYS A 83 0.31 12.98 8.89
N THR A 84 1.09 12.50 7.93
CA THR A 84 2.25 11.64 8.23
C THR A 84 3.39 12.44 8.84
N GLU A 85 3.58 13.67 8.38
CA GLU A 85 4.53 14.60 8.99
C GLU A 85 4.20 14.85 10.47
N HIS A 86 2.92 15.11 10.77
CA HIS A 86 2.46 15.30 12.15
C HIS A 86 2.74 14.08 13.03
N ILE A 87 2.44 12.86 12.54
CA ILE A 87 2.73 11.63 13.27
C ILE A 87 4.23 11.51 13.58
N LEU A 88 5.09 11.75 12.59
CA LEU A 88 6.54 11.67 12.77
C LEU A 88 7.05 12.69 13.77
N LYS A 89 6.55 13.93 13.73
CA LYS A 89 6.88 14.99 14.70
C LYS A 89 6.51 14.57 16.12
N ARG A 90 5.27 14.11 16.35
CA ARG A 90 4.80 13.68 17.67
C ARG A 90 5.55 12.43 18.18
N CYS A 91 5.95 11.53 17.29
CA CYS A 91 6.80 10.38 17.63
C CYS A 91 8.17 10.82 18.17
N GLN A 92 8.77 11.86 17.58
CA GLN A 92 10.04 12.43 18.06
C GLN A 92 9.88 13.07 19.44
N GLU A 93 8.81 13.83 19.66
CA GLU A 93 8.53 14.49 20.95
C GLU A 93 8.35 13.49 22.10
N GLU A 94 7.61 12.40 21.87
CA GLU A 94 7.29 11.39 22.90
C GLU A 94 8.32 10.25 22.98
N ARG A 95 9.42 10.34 22.21
CA ARG A 95 10.48 9.32 22.06
C ARG A 95 9.92 7.92 21.73
N MET A 96 8.94 7.88 20.84
CA MET A 96 8.28 6.67 20.37
C MET A 96 8.70 6.37 18.93
N SER A 97 8.98 5.09 18.62
CA SER A 97 9.23 4.69 17.23
C SER A 97 7.94 4.69 16.41
N PHE A 98 8.01 5.21 15.18
CA PHE A 98 6.90 5.17 14.21
C PHE A 98 6.40 3.74 13.95
N GLU A 99 7.32 2.77 13.91
CA GLU A 99 6.98 1.35 13.71
C GLU A 99 6.10 0.78 14.81
N LEU A 100 6.23 1.27 16.06
CA LEU A 100 5.36 0.85 17.17
C LEU A 100 3.94 1.42 17.03
N VAL A 101 3.84 2.64 16.50
CA VAL A 101 2.55 3.30 16.24
C VAL A 101 1.80 2.56 15.14
N VAL A 102 2.48 2.21 14.05
CA VAL A 102 1.90 1.48 12.91
C VAL A 102 1.70 0.00 13.24
N GLY A 103 2.62 -0.61 13.98
CA GLY A 103 2.64 -2.05 14.28
C GLY A 103 1.49 -2.56 15.17
N PRO A 104 1.36 -3.89 15.34
CA PRO A 104 0.19 -4.53 15.96
C PRO A 104 0.12 -4.39 17.49
N SER A 105 1.15 -3.85 18.13
CA SER A 105 1.26 -3.80 19.59
C SER A 105 0.08 -3.06 20.25
N ARG A 106 -0.45 -3.68 21.32
CA ARG A 106 -1.61 -3.22 22.11
C ARG A 106 -1.23 -2.79 23.53
N LYS A 107 0.06 -2.65 23.84
CA LYS A 107 0.51 -2.15 25.14
C LYS A 107 -0.15 -0.80 25.43
N ARG A 108 -0.63 -0.59 26.67
CA ARG A 108 -1.41 0.60 27.08
C ARG A 108 -0.78 1.91 26.58
N LYS A 109 0.51 2.14 26.86
CA LYS A 109 1.25 3.34 26.44
C LYS A 109 1.16 3.58 24.92
N ILE A 110 1.33 2.52 24.13
CA ILE A 110 1.32 2.60 22.66
C ILE A 110 -0.10 2.81 22.13
N ALA A 111 -1.08 2.09 22.68
CA ALA A 111 -2.47 2.20 22.29
C ALA A 111 -3.02 3.60 22.59
N HIS A 112 -2.76 4.15 23.78
CA HIS A 112 -3.15 5.51 24.14
C HIS A 112 -2.48 6.54 23.24
N PHE A 113 -1.18 6.40 22.99
CA PHE A 113 -0.47 7.31 22.09
C PHE A 113 -1.03 7.28 20.67
N ARG A 114 -1.40 6.09 20.15
CA ARG A 114 -2.06 5.96 18.85
C ARG A 114 -3.43 6.66 18.82
N GLN A 115 -4.21 6.52 19.89
CA GLN A 115 -5.52 7.18 20.02
C GLN A 115 -5.37 8.71 20.06
N LYS A 116 -4.35 9.21 20.78
CA LYS A 116 -3.97 10.64 20.78
C LYS A 116 -3.67 11.15 19.38
N LEU A 117 -2.83 10.46 18.63
CA LEU A 117 -2.49 10.83 17.25
C LEU A 117 -3.72 10.83 16.32
N MET A 118 -4.59 9.81 16.42
CA MET A 118 -5.84 9.76 15.63
C MET A 118 -6.73 10.97 15.93
N TRP A 119 -6.82 11.36 17.20
CA TRP A 119 -7.60 12.52 17.64
C TRP A 119 -6.99 13.83 17.15
N GLU A 120 -5.68 14.04 17.31
CA GLU A 120 -4.97 15.24 16.83
C GLU A 120 -5.10 15.41 15.31
N ILE A 121 -5.01 14.32 14.53
CA ILE A 121 -5.20 14.36 13.08
C ILE A 121 -6.62 14.79 12.73
N LYS A 122 -7.63 14.23 13.42
CA LYS A 122 -9.04 14.53 13.14
C LYS A 122 -9.45 15.92 13.61
N MET A 123 -8.87 16.44 14.69
CA MET A 123 -9.23 17.75 15.25
C MET A 123 -8.43 18.90 14.63
N SER A 124 -7.14 18.73 14.36
CA SER A 124 -6.25 19.84 14.00
C SER A 124 -5.66 19.72 12.60
N VAL A 125 -5.12 18.55 12.21
CA VAL A 125 -4.31 18.45 10.98
C VAL A 125 -5.16 18.38 9.71
N LYS A 126 -6.18 17.51 9.71
CA LYS A 126 -7.07 17.33 8.56
C LYS A 126 -8.49 16.99 9.04
N PRO A 127 -9.29 18.01 9.42
CA PRO A 127 -10.65 17.79 9.90
C PRO A 127 -11.57 17.09 8.90
N SER A 128 -11.32 17.31 7.61
CA SER A 128 -12.04 16.66 6.50
C SER A 128 -11.65 15.20 6.26
N ALA A 129 -10.64 14.65 6.97
CA ALA A 129 -10.21 13.26 6.79
C ALA A 129 -11.32 12.27 7.15
N SER A 130 -11.51 11.26 6.30
CA SER A 130 -12.43 10.16 6.57
C SER A 130 -11.82 9.15 7.56
N TRP A 131 -12.67 8.38 8.25
CA TRP A 131 -12.21 7.34 9.17
C TRP A 131 -11.36 6.25 8.48
N HIS A 132 -11.67 5.96 7.21
CA HIS A 132 -10.88 5.04 6.38
C HIS A 132 -9.49 5.60 6.05
N GLU A 133 -9.40 6.90 5.73
CA GLU A 133 -8.10 7.56 5.52
C GLU A 133 -7.23 7.49 6.78
N ILE A 134 -7.81 7.80 7.93
CA ILE A 134 -7.10 7.75 9.22
C ILE A 134 -6.64 6.31 9.50
N GLY A 135 -7.51 5.31 9.34
CA GLY A 135 -7.15 3.90 9.53
C GLY A 135 -5.95 3.46 8.68
N ARG A 136 -5.89 3.89 7.41
CA ARG A 136 -4.77 3.59 6.49
C ARG A 136 -3.43 4.15 6.98
N LEU A 137 -3.41 5.37 7.54
CA LEU A 137 -2.20 6.00 8.08
C LEU A 137 -1.58 5.17 9.22
N PHE A 138 -2.39 4.47 9.99
CA PHE A 138 -1.95 3.60 11.08
C PHE A 138 -1.82 2.15 10.64
N GLY A 139 -1.23 1.88 9.48
CA GLY A 139 -0.93 0.51 9.03
C GLY A 139 -2.14 -0.27 8.53
N GLY A 140 -3.10 0.40 7.88
CA GLY A 140 -4.25 -0.29 7.29
C GLY A 140 -5.28 -0.77 8.32
N ARG A 141 -5.44 -0.07 9.44
CA ARG A 141 -6.45 -0.38 10.45
C ARG A 141 -7.85 -0.10 9.93
N ASP A 142 -8.82 -0.84 10.47
CA ASP A 142 -10.22 -0.62 10.14
C ASP A 142 -10.72 0.76 10.58
N HIS A 143 -11.65 1.33 9.80
CA HIS A 143 -12.22 2.65 10.03
C HIS A 143 -12.94 2.77 11.38
N THR A 144 -13.55 1.68 11.86
CA THR A 144 -14.18 1.63 13.20
C THR A 144 -13.15 1.77 14.31
N THR A 145 -11.91 1.28 14.10
CA THR A 145 -10.81 1.44 15.06
C THR A 145 -10.39 2.90 15.17
N ALA A 146 -10.32 3.62 14.04
CA ALA A 146 -10.05 5.05 14.04
C ALA A 146 -11.16 5.83 14.77
N LEU A 147 -12.43 5.54 14.46
CA LEU A 147 -13.58 6.15 15.13
C LEU A 147 -13.55 5.93 16.66
N HIS A 148 -13.36 4.67 17.08
CA HIS A 148 -13.28 4.32 18.50
C HIS A 148 -12.10 5.01 19.18
N GLY A 149 -10.93 5.06 18.52
CA GLY A 149 -9.74 5.69 19.06
C GLY A 149 -9.90 7.18 19.31
N VAL A 150 -10.53 7.91 18.38
CA VAL A 150 -10.81 9.34 18.54
C VAL A 150 -11.78 9.60 19.68
N ARG A 151 -12.88 8.84 19.77
CA ARG A 151 -13.85 8.98 20.85
C ARG A 151 -13.25 8.66 22.22
N ALA A 152 -12.47 7.58 22.31
CA ALA A 152 -11.82 7.19 23.55
C ALA A 152 -10.80 8.24 24.02
N HIS A 153 -10.08 8.88 23.10
CA HIS A 153 -9.17 9.98 23.48
C HIS A 153 -9.94 11.23 23.92
N GLN A 154 -11.01 11.59 23.21
CA GLN A 154 -11.86 12.73 23.58
C GLN A 154 -12.38 12.60 25.02
N VAL A 155 -12.91 11.43 25.39
CA VAL A 155 -13.39 11.19 26.76
C VAL A 155 -12.29 11.42 27.81
N ARG A 156 -11.03 11.09 27.52
CA ARG A 156 -9.91 11.33 28.44
C ARG A 156 -9.54 12.80 28.54
N VAL A 157 -9.59 13.53 27.42
CA VAL A 157 -9.40 14.98 27.40
C VAL A 157 -10.49 15.66 28.25
N ASP A 158 -11.74 15.25 28.06
CA ASP A 158 -12.89 15.78 28.82
C ASP A 158 -12.78 15.45 30.32
N SER A 159 -12.21 14.29 30.66
CA SER A 159 -11.98 13.85 32.04
C SER A 159 -10.72 14.46 32.68
N GLY A 160 -9.89 15.20 31.92
CA GLY A 160 -8.65 15.80 32.41
C GLY A 160 -7.47 14.82 32.58
N GLU A 161 -7.53 13.62 31.99
CA GLU A 161 -6.50 12.56 32.11
C GLU A 161 -5.49 12.55 30.94
N ALA A 162 -5.39 13.63 30.16
CA ALA A 162 -4.69 13.69 28.88
C ALA A 162 -3.17 13.95 28.97
#